data_AF-A0A535DL85-F1
#
_entry.id   AF-A0A535DL85-F1
#
_cell.length_a   1.000
_cell.length_b   1.000
_cell.length_c   1.000
_cell.angle_alpha   90.00
_cell.angle_beta   90.00
_cell.angle_gamma   90.00
#
_symmetry.space_group_name_H-M   'P 1'
#
loop_
_entity.id
_entity.type
_entity.pdbx_description
1 polymer ?
#
loop_
_entity_poly.entity_id
_entity_poly.type
_entity_poly.pdbx_seq_one_letter_code
_entity_poly.pdbx_strand_id
1 'polypeptide(L)'
;MPWAVLGIFIFFLVVSYIVLQGTRAALAWRKAAAAGDVKVIRDIAEDALNSWRSGRRPKAVAPDVWRGIQSAQLIAVAADGVRVSCQAQSEYRMLEGRWLEVRNALQEGISIAAKAAEMLLYELPNFRPQLIQLDVYTSFRQGEDLSSNLCILSLQATRDQARTVDWDEWTAEEIVDALDARYRLGERGQPLPIDVEPWPADEPQEATAQ
;
A
#
# COMPACT_ATOMS: atom_id res chain seq x y z
N MET A 1 -41.17 25.72 -24.43
CA MET A 1 -40.96 26.15 -23.04
C MET A 1 -41.23 25.05 -22.00
N PRO A 2 -42.41 24.41 -21.90
CA PRO A 2 -42.69 23.41 -20.85
C PRO A 2 -41.86 22.11 -20.99
N TRP A 3 -41.59 21.68 -22.22
CA TRP A 3 -40.76 20.51 -22.51
C TRP A 3 -39.30 20.66 -22.06
N ALA A 4 -38.76 21.88 -22.09
CA ALA A 4 -37.40 22.15 -21.63
C ALA A 4 -37.31 22.04 -20.10
N VAL A 5 -38.30 22.58 -19.38
CA VAL A 5 -38.39 22.45 -17.91
C VAL A 5 -38.56 20.99 -17.50
N LEU A 6 -39.42 20.24 -18.21
CA LEU A 6 -39.59 18.80 -17.96
C LEU A 6 -38.30 18.01 -18.21
N GLY A 7 -37.60 18.31 -19.31
CA GLY A 7 -36.31 17.67 -19.61
C GLY A 7 -35.26 17.92 -18.53
N ILE A 8 -35.15 19.17 -18.05
CA ILE A 8 -34.26 19.54 -16.93
C ILE A 8 -34.66 18.78 -15.66
N PHE A 9 -35.95 18.72 -15.34
CA PHE A 9 -36.43 18.01 -14.15
C PHE A 9 -36.10 16.50 -14.18
N ILE A 10 -36.32 15.84 -15.32
CA ILE A 10 -35.97 14.41 -15.49
C ILE A 10 -34.46 14.21 -15.37
N PHE A 11 -33.64 15.08 -15.95
CA PHE A 11 -32.19 15.02 -15.82
C PHE A 11 -31.75 15.10 -14.35
N PHE A 12 -32.30 16.04 -13.57
CA PHE A 12 -32.00 16.16 -12.15
C PHE A 12 -32.46 14.93 -11.34
N LEU A 13 -33.60 14.32 -11.69
CA LEU A 13 -34.05 13.07 -11.06
C LEU A 13 -33.08 11.91 -11.32
N VAL A 14 -32.62 11.75 -12.57
CA VAL A 14 -31.65 10.70 -12.93
C VAL A 14 -30.33 10.91 -12.19
N VAL A 15 -29.79 12.13 -12.20
CA VAL A 15 -28.55 12.46 -11.48
C VAL A 15 -28.71 12.20 -9.97
N SER A 16 -29.82 12.65 -9.37
CA SER A 16 -30.09 12.44 -7.95
C SER A 16 -30.19 10.95 -7.60
N TYR A 17 -30.86 10.15 -8.44
CA TYR A 17 -30.98 8.71 -8.26
C TYR A 17 -29.61 8.02 -8.30
N ILE A 18 -28.75 8.38 -9.25
CA ILE A 18 -27.38 7.83 -9.37
C ILE A 18 -26.57 8.14 -8.10
N VAL A 19 -26.63 9.38 -7.60
CA VAL A 19 -25.94 9.79 -6.37
C VAL A 19 -26.47 9.03 -5.14
N LEU A 20 -27.79 8.85 -5.03
CA LEU A 20 -28.43 8.06 -3.98
C LEU A 20 -28.00 6.58 -4.01
N GLN A 21 -27.90 5.98 -5.20
CA GLN A 21 -27.40 4.61 -5.32
C GLN A 21 -25.93 4.50 -4.91
N GLY A 22 -25.07 5.40 -5.39
CA GLY A 22 -23.65 5.41 -5.04
C GLY A 22 -23.40 5.58 -3.55
N THR A 23 -24.14 6.48 -2.89
CA THR A 23 -24.05 6.67 -1.43
C THR A 23 -24.54 5.45 -0.66
N ARG A 24 -25.64 4.80 -1.07
CA ARG A 24 -26.11 3.56 -0.44
C ARG A 24 -25.14 2.41 -0.61
N ALA A 25 -24.52 2.27 -1.79
CA ALA A 25 -23.47 1.28 -2.03
C ALA A 25 -22.28 1.52 -1.10
N ALA A 26 -21.75 2.75 -1.06
CA ALA A 26 -20.63 3.08 -0.18
C ALA A 26 -20.93 2.81 1.30
N LEU A 27 -22.15 3.13 1.76
CA LEU A 27 -22.59 2.81 3.13
C LEU A 27 -22.66 1.31 3.41
N ALA A 28 -23.16 0.53 2.45
CA ALA A 28 -23.23 -0.93 2.58
C ALA A 28 -21.82 -1.54 2.69
N TRP A 29 -20.88 -1.08 1.87
CA TRP A 29 -19.48 -1.51 1.90
C TRP A 29 -18.83 -1.17 3.25
N ARG A 30 -19.00 0.06 3.73
CA ARG A 30 -18.52 0.47 5.05
C ARG A 30 -19.10 -0.37 6.17
N LYS A 31 -20.39 -0.68 6.12
CA LYS A 31 -21.06 -1.49 7.14
C LYS A 31 -20.54 -2.94 7.14
N ALA A 32 -20.33 -3.54 5.97
CA ALA A 32 -19.79 -4.89 5.85
C ALA A 32 -18.32 -4.94 6.31
N ALA A 33 -17.50 -3.98 5.89
CA ALA A 33 -16.12 -3.87 6.33
C ALA A 33 -16.01 -3.64 7.85
N ALA A 34 -16.87 -2.79 8.43
CA ALA A 34 -16.94 -2.58 9.87
C ALA A 34 -17.44 -3.81 10.66
N ALA A 35 -18.16 -4.72 9.99
CA ALA A 35 -18.55 -6.01 10.55
C ALA A 35 -17.44 -7.07 10.43
N GLY A 36 -16.28 -6.72 9.88
CA GLY A 36 -15.16 -7.64 9.69
C GLY A 36 -15.34 -8.61 8.52
N ASP A 37 -16.17 -8.28 7.53
CA ASP A 37 -16.33 -9.12 6.33
C ASP A 37 -15.04 -9.10 5.50
N VAL A 38 -14.20 -10.12 5.70
CA VAL A 38 -12.88 -10.28 5.05
C VAL A 38 -13.00 -10.28 3.53
N LYS A 39 -14.10 -10.79 2.97
CA LYS A 39 -14.29 -10.79 1.52
C LYS A 39 -14.49 -9.36 1.01
N VAL A 40 -15.35 -8.59 1.66
CA VAL A 40 -15.57 -7.18 1.28
C VAL A 40 -14.31 -6.35 1.49
N ILE A 41 -13.56 -6.59 2.57
CA ILE A 41 -12.28 -5.89 2.81
C ILE A 41 -11.26 -6.24 1.72
N ARG A 42 -11.19 -7.51 1.31
CA ARG A 42 -10.37 -7.94 0.17
C ARG A 42 -10.75 -7.22 -1.11
N ASP A 43 -12.03 -7.21 -1.47
CA ASP A 43 -12.53 -6.55 -2.68
C ASP A 43 -12.17 -5.04 -2.66
N ILE A 44 -12.35 -4.37 -1.51
CA ILE A 44 -11.94 -2.97 -1.31
C ILE A 44 -10.45 -2.76 -1.56
N ALA A 45 -9.61 -3.60 -0.95
CA ALA A 45 -8.17 -3.47 -1.05
C ALA A 45 -7.69 -3.76 -2.47
N GLU A 46 -8.19 -4.81 -3.11
CA GLU A 46 -7.86 -5.17 -4.49
C GLU A 46 -8.26 -4.06 -5.47
N ASP A 47 -9.46 -3.49 -5.34
CA ASP A 47 -9.92 -2.37 -6.16
C ASP A 47 -9.03 -1.14 -5.99
N ALA A 48 -8.61 -0.83 -4.76
CA ALA A 48 -7.68 0.26 -4.48
C ALA A 48 -6.30 0.02 -5.12
N LEU A 49 -5.71 -1.17 -4.93
CA LEU A 49 -4.43 -1.53 -5.55
C LEU A 49 -4.51 -1.50 -7.09
N ASN A 50 -5.62 -1.97 -7.67
CA ASN A 50 -5.87 -1.90 -9.11
C ASN A 50 -5.97 -0.45 -9.61
N SER A 51 -6.60 0.42 -8.83
CA SER A 51 -6.68 1.85 -9.11
C SER A 51 -5.29 2.50 -9.09
N TRP A 52 -4.45 2.20 -8.10
CA TRP A 52 -3.08 2.73 -8.02
C TRP A 52 -2.23 2.23 -9.18
N ARG A 53 -2.34 0.93 -9.52
CA ARG A 53 -1.61 0.31 -10.63
C ARG A 53 -1.89 0.96 -11.98
N SER A 54 -3.15 1.29 -12.25
CA SER A 54 -3.57 1.95 -13.50
C SER A 54 -3.55 3.49 -13.42
N GLY A 55 -3.39 4.04 -12.22
CA GLY A 55 -3.45 5.45 -11.93
C GLY A 55 -2.24 6.23 -12.44
N ARG A 56 -2.47 7.52 -12.72
CA ARG A 56 -1.38 8.44 -13.03
C ARG A 56 -0.58 8.74 -11.76
N ARG A 57 0.75 8.72 -11.87
CA ARG A 57 1.66 9.15 -10.81
C ARG A 57 1.27 10.53 -10.26
N PRO A 58 1.09 10.67 -8.93
CA PRO A 58 0.97 11.98 -8.27
C PRO A 58 2.22 12.84 -8.48
N LYS A 59 2.06 14.15 -8.65
CA LYS A 59 3.19 15.05 -8.97
C LYS A 59 4.29 15.05 -7.89
N ALA A 60 3.91 14.90 -6.62
CA ALA A 60 4.81 14.94 -5.48
C ALA A 60 5.59 13.63 -5.24
N VAL A 61 5.18 12.51 -5.86
CA VAL A 61 5.80 11.19 -5.63
C VAL A 61 6.84 10.92 -6.70
N ALA A 62 8.05 10.51 -6.33
CA ALA A 62 9.11 10.16 -7.29
C ALA A 62 8.69 9.03 -8.26
N PRO A 63 9.19 9.01 -9.52
CA PRO A 63 8.81 7.99 -10.51
C PRO A 63 9.05 6.55 -10.05
N ASP A 64 10.22 6.25 -9.49
CA ASP A 64 10.58 4.89 -9.07
C ASP A 64 9.78 4.44 -7.84
N VAL A 65 9.50 5.35 -6.90
CA VAL A 65 8.60 5.11 -5.76
C VAL A 65 7.19 4.77 -6.24
N TRP A 66 6.65 5.53 -7.20
CA TRP A 66 5.32 5.23 -7.76
C TRP A 66 5.31 3.89 -8.50
N ARG A 67 6.36 3.56 -9.25
CA ARG A 67 6.50 2.24 -9.89
C ARG A 67 6.47 1.12 -8.85
N GLY A 68 7.13 1.32 -7.71
CA GLY A 68 7.06 0.42 -6.56
C GLY A 68 5.64 0.25 -6.02
N ILE A 69 4.91 1.34 -5.83
CA ILE A 69 3.48 1.30 -5.41
C ILE A 69 2.61 0.58 -6.44
N GLN A 70 2.83 0.80 -7.74
CA GLN A 70 2.08 0.12 -8.80
C GLN A 70 2.34 -1.39 -8.85
N SER A 71 3.46 -1.85 -8.30
CA SER A 71 3.77 -3.27 -8.14
C SER A 71 3.08 -3.93 -6.94
N ALA A 72 2.33 -3.17 -6.13
CA ALA A 72 1.66 -3.66 -4.94
C ALA A 72 0.72 -4.85 -5.25
N GLN A 73 0.81 -5.89 -4.41
CA GLN A 73 -0.03 -7.08 -4.45
C GLN A 73 -0.58 -7.35 -3.06
N LEU A 74 -1.87 -7.68 -3.00
CA LEU A 74 -2.52 -8.07 -1.75
C LEU A 74 -2.13 -9.51 -1.42
N ILE A 75 -1.56 -9.73 -0.24
CA ILE A 75 -1.11 -11.05 0.23
C ILE A 75 -2.16 -11.67 1.16
N ALA A 76 -2.59 -10.92 2.17
CA ALA A 76 -3.55 -11.40 3.17
C ALA A 76 -4.46 -10.26 3.65
N VAL A 77 -5.61 -10.65 4.20
CA VAL A 77 -6.62 -9.75 4.76
C VAL A 77 -7.15 -10.34 6.04
N ALA A 78 -7.33 -9.50 7.05
CA ALA A 78 -7.99 -9.78 8.31
C ALA A 78 -9.20 -8.85 8.48
N ALA A 79 -9.96 -9.02 9.57
CA ALA A 79 -11.11 -8.18 9.87
C ALA A 79 -10.74 -6.69 10.07
N ASP A 80 -9.52 -6.43 10.51
CA ASP A 80 -9.02 -5.11 10.90
C ASP A 80 -7.70 -4.74 10.20
N GLY A 81 -7.21 -5.55 9.27
CA GLY A 81 -5.93 -5.29 8.64
C GLY A 81 -5.72 -5.90 7.27
N VAL A 82 -4.69 -5.39 6.59
CA VAL A 82 -4.27 -5.86 5.26
C VAL A 82 -2.77 -6.07 5.21
N ARG A 83 -2.36 -7.10 4.48
CA ARG A 83 -0.95 -7.38 4.19
C ARG A 83 -0.69 -7.23 2.70
N VAL A 84 0.27 -6.41 2.35
CA VAL A 84 0.60 -6.07 0.97
C VAL A 84 2.10 -6.30 0.73
N SER A 85 2.44 -6.75 -0.47
CA SER A 85 3.84 -6.79 -0.93
C SER A 85 4.09 -5.76 -2.03
N CYS A 86 5.25 -5.13 -2.02
CA CYS A 86 5.74 -4.27 -3.11
C CYS A 86 7.10 -4.76 -3.64
N GLN A 87 7.47 -4.30 -4.83
CA GLN A 87 8.78 -4.55 -5.44
C GLN A 87 9.59 -3.25 -5.48
N ALA A 88 10.84 -3.32 -5.06
CA ALA A 88 11.83 -2.26 -5.19
C ALA A 88 12.89 -2.65 -6.23
N GLN A 89 13.43 -1.67 -6.93
CA GLN A 89 14.49 -1.82 -7.92
C GLN A 89 15.50 -0.69 -7.72
N SER A 90 16.80 -1.00 -7.80
CA SER A 90 17.84 0.03 -7.76
C SER A 90 17.70 1.01 -8.93
N GLU A 91 17.99 2.30 -8.68
CA GLU A 91 18.04 3.34 -9.70
C GLU A 91 19.47 3.42 -10.27
N TYR A 92 19.57 3.31 -11.60
CA TYR A 92 20.82 3.49 -12.33
C TYR A 92 20.74 4.70 -13.25
N ARG A 93 21.80 5.51 -13.27
CA ARG A 93 21.91 6.67 -14.17
C ARG A 93 23.22 6.61 -14.94
N MET A 94 23.16 7.03 -16.20
CA MET A 94 24.35 7.21 -17.02
C MET A 94 25.05 8.51 -16.61
N LEU A 95 26.21 8.40 -15.97
CA LEU A 95 27.06 9.51 -15.57
C LEU A 95 28.45 9.28 -16.16
N GLU A 96 28.98 10.28 -16.86
CA GLU A 96 30.32 10.23 -17.47
C GLU A 96 30.56 8.98 -18.35
N GLY A 97 29.52 8.53 -19.06
CA GLY A 97 29.59 7.35 -19.94
C GLY A 97 29.59 6.00 -19.23
N ARG A 98 29.27 5.96 -17.94
CA ARG A 98 29.11 4.72 -17.15
C ARG A 98 27.74 4.67 -16.48
N TRP A 99 27.17 3.49 -16.40
CA TRP A 99 26.01 3.24 -15.55
C TRP A 99 26.47 3.19 -14.10
N LEU A 100 26.00 4.13 -13.29
CA LEU A 100 26.23 4.18 -11.85
C LEU A 100 24.91 3.97 -11.12
N GLU A 101 24.95 3.16 -10.07
CA GLU A 101 23.85 3.06 -9.11
C GLU A 101 23.79 4.36 -8.32
N VAL A 102 22.66 5.06 -8.40
CA VAL A 102 22.43 6.33 -7.71
C VAL A 102 21.67 6.08 -6.41
N ARG A 103 20.72 5.13 -6.43
CA ARG A 103 20.01 4.65 -5.25
C ARG A 103 19.90 3.14 -5.29
N ASN A 104 20.18 2.50 -4.16
CA ASN A 104 20.05 1.06 -4.06
C ASN A 104 18.61 0.63 -3.80
N ALA A 105 18.33 -0.66 -4.00
CA ALA A 105 16.98 -1.21 -3.84
C ALA A 105 16.40 -1.02 -2.42
N LEU A 106 17.23 -0.92 -1.38
CA LEU A 106 16.73 -0.66 -0.02
C LEU A 106 16.31 0.79 0.16
N GLN A 107 17.10 1.75 -0.33
CA GLN A 107 16.77 3.16 -0.29
C GLN A 107 15.46 3.44 -1.04
N GLU A 108 15.29 2.82 -2.21
CA GLU A 108 14.01 2.84 -2.91
C GLU A 108 12.91 2.14 -2.10
N GLY A 109 13.21 0.98 -1.52
CA GLY A 109 12.29 0.24 -0.68
C GLY A 109 11.77 1.00 0.54
N ILE A 110 12.61 1.80 1.20
CA ILE A 110 12.24 2.70 2.30
C ILE A 110 11.26 3.77 1.82
N SER A 111 11.55 4.43 0.69
CA SER A 111 10.66 5.43 0.11
C SER A 111 9.32 4.84 -0.35
N ILE A 112 9.35 3.62 -0.92
CA ILE A 112 8.14 2.86 -1.27
C ILE A 112 7.36 2.51 -0.01
N ALA A 113 8.04 2.05 1.04
CA ALA A 113 7.40 1.60 2.27
C ALA A 113 6.68 2.74 2.98
N ALA A 114 7.35 3.87 3.17
CA ALA A 114 6.75 5.07 3.76
C ALA A 114 5.48 5.50 3.00
N LYS A 115 5.58 5.64 1.66
CA LYS A 115 4.43 6.12 0.87
C LYS A 115 3.30 5.09 0.78
N ALA A 116 3.61 3.81 0.64
CA ALA A 116 2.60 2.76 0.60
C ALA A 116 1.90 2.61 1.96
N ALA A 117 2.62 2.75 3.08
CA ALA A 117 2.01 2.74 4.41
C ALA A 117 0.98 3.87 4.57
N GLU A 118 1.33 5.10 4.19
CA GLU A 118 0.41 6.25 4.17
C GLU A 118 -0.86 5.93 3.36
N MET A 119 -0.67 5.46 2.12
CA MET A 119 -1.79 5.16 1.21
C MET A 119 -2.68 4.03 1.74
N LEU A 120 -2.10 2.97 2.31
CA LEU A 120 -2.87 1.87 2.89
C LEU A 120 -3.65 2.31 4.13
N LEU A 121 -3.06 3.17 4.97
CA LEU A 121 -3.70 3.63 6.21
C LEU A 121 -4.76 4.71 5.98
N TYR A 122 -4.62 5.54 4.95
CA TYR A 122 -5.47 6.73 4.77
C TYR A 122 -6.26 6.78 3.46
N GLU A 123 -5.81 6.10 2.40
CA GLU A 123 -6.42 6.20 1.07
C GLU A 123 -7.28 4.98 0.68
N LEU A 124 -7.38 3.94 1.52
CA LEU A 124 -8.30 2.84 1.26
C LEU A 124 -9.77 3.29 1.31
N PRO A 125 -10.57 3.07 0.25
CA PRO A 125 -11.96 3.52 0.22
C PRO A 125 -12.83 2.64 1.10
N ASN A 126 -13.71 3.24 1.91
CA ASN A 126 -14.72 2.52 2.72
C ASN A 126 -14.18 1.57 3.80
N PHE A 127 -12.87 1.37 3.90
CA PHE A 127 -12.21 0.59 4.92
C PHE A 127 -11.07 1.39 5.54
N ARG A 128 -10.85 1.18 6.84
CA ARG A 128 -9.82 1.87 7.61
C ARG A 128 -9.08 0.81 8.41
N PRO A 129 -7.99 0.24 7.87
CA PRO A 129 -7.24 -0.78 8.61
C PRO A 129 -6.70 -0.19 9.92
N GLN A 130 -6.77 -0.99 10.97
CA GLN A 130 -6.08 -0.72 12.23
C GLN A 130 -4.64 -1.22 12.19
N LEU A 131 -4.40 -2.27 11.40
CA LEU A 131 -3.11 -2.91 11.20
C LEU A 131 -2.82 -3.03 9.71
N ILE A 132 -1.60 -2.67 9.31
CA ILE A 132 -1.06 -3.00 8.00
C ILE A 132 0.24 -3.78 8.16
N GLN A 133 0.51 -4.69 7.22
CA GLN A 133 1.85 -5.23 7.02
C GLN A 133 2.26 -4.99 5.56
N LEU A 134 3.46 -4.46 5.39
CA LEU A 134 4.03 -4.16 4.11
C LEU A 134 5.40 -4.82 3.97
N ASP A 135 5.52 -5.69 2.97
CA ASP A 135 6.73 -6.42 2.69
C ASP A 135 7.31 -5.95 1.35
N VAL A 136 8.53 -5.43 1.34
CA VAL A 136 9.21 -4.95 0.14
C VAL A 136 10.25 -5.96 -0.30
N TYR A 137 10.13 -6.40 -1.55
CA TYR A 137 10.98 -7.39 -2.18
C TYR A 137 11.88 -6.74 -3.23
N THR A 138 13.03 -7.34 -3.47
CA THR A 138 13.82 -7.08 -4.68
C THR A 138 14.23 -8.40 -5.31
N SER A 139 14.49 -8.36 -6.62
CA SER A 139 15.08 -9.49 -7.32
C SER A 139 16.56 -9.63 -6.95
N PHE A 140 16.95 -10.81 -6.48
CA PHE A 140 18.34 -11.20 -6.31
C PHE A 140 18.76 -12.09 -7.47
N ARG A 141 19.92 -11.81 -8.06
CA ARG A 141 20.57 -12.71 -9.00
C ARG A 141 21.60 -13.53 -8.25
N GLN A 142 21.33 -14.83 -8.10
CA GLN A 142 22.29 -15.80 -7.56
C GLN A 142 22.76 -16.70 -8.71
N GLY A 143 23.94 -16.42 -9.27
CA GLY A 143 24.61 -17.32 -10.22
C GLY A 143 23.76 -17.72 -11.44
N GLU A 144 23.83 -19.01 -11.81
CA GLU A 144 23.08 -19.64 -12.91
C GLU A 144 21.59 -19.89 -12.62
N ASP A 145 21.12 -19.63 -11.40
CA ASP A 145 19.74 -19.90 -11.01
C ASP A 145 18.77 -18.77 -11.38
N LEU A 146 17.48 -19.15 -11.47
CA LEU A 146 16.37 -18.22 -11.68
C LEU A 146 16.40 -17.10 -10.63
N SER A 147 16.16 -15.85 -11.05
CA SER A 147 16.09 -14.72 -10.11
C SER A 147 14.97 -14.96 -9.11
N SER A 148 15.32 -15.00 -7.82
CA SER A 148 14.35 -15.08 -6.74
C SER A 148 14.06 -13.69 -6.18
N ASN A 149 12.79 -13.43 -5.86
CA ASN A 149 12.40 -12.21 -5.15
C ASN A 149 12.54 -12.48 -3.66
N LEU A 150 13.41 -11.73 -2.99
CA LEU A 150 13.63 -11.85 -1.55
C LEU A 150 13.21 -10.56 -0.84
N CYS A 151 12.61 -10.71 0.33
CA CYS A 151 12.19 -9.59 1.16
C CYS A 151 13.43 -8.87 1.69
N ILE A 152 13.48 -7.55 1.58
CA ILE A 152 14.58 -6.71 2.05
C ILE A 152 14.14 -5.70 3.11
N LEU A 153 12.84 -5.44 3.22
CA LEU A 153 12.23 -4.59 4.23
C LEU A 153 10.85 -5.12 4.54
N SER A 154 10.50 -5.21 5.82
CA SER A 154 9.18 -5.60 6.31
C SER A 154 8.77 -4.61 7.38
N LEU A 155 7.55 -4.08 7.28
CA LEU A 155 6.99 -3.09 8.19
C LEU A 155 5.61 -3.57 8.62
N GLN A 156 5.36 -3.57 9.92
CA GLN A 156 4.04 -3.83 10.49
C GLN A 156 3.64 -2.61 11.31
N ALA A 157 2.63 -1.88 10.84
CA ALA A 157 2.25 -0.61 11.41
C ALA A 157 0.78 -0.60 11.83
N THR A 158 0.55 -0.03 12.99
CA THR A 158 -0.78 0.26 13.51
C THR A 158 -1.17 1.69 13.21
N ARG A 159 -2.48 1.95 13.30
CA ARG A 159 -3.00 3.30 13.13
C ARG A 159 -2.61 4.26 14.26
N ASP A 160 -2.31 3.74 15.45
CA ASP A 160 -1.84 4.56 16.56
C ASP A 160 -0.39 5.02 16.35
N GLN A 161 0.50 4.14 15.85
CA GLN A 161 1.84 4.55 15.38
C GLN A 161 1.74 5.57 14.23
N ALA A 162 0.85 5.34 13.27
CA ALA A 162 0.66 6.26 12.13
C ALA A 162 0.25 7.69 12.52
N ARG A 163 -0.39 7.88 13.69
CA ARG A 163 -0.78 9.20 14.20
C ARG A 163 0.40 10.01 14.74
N THR A 164 1.51 9.37 15.09
CA THR A 164 2.70 10.06 15.59
C THR A 164 3.64 10.48 14.46
N VAL A 165 3.37 10.03 13.24
CA VAL A 165 4.16 10.33 12.04
C VAL A 165 3.72 11.66 11.44
N ASP A 166 4.70 12.53 11.16
CA ASP A 166 4.48 13.71 10.32
C ASP A 166 4.76 13.37 8.85
N TRP A 167 3.70 13.01 8.13
CA TRP A 167 3.78 12.54 6.74
C TRP A 167 4.24 13.60 5.74
N ASP A 168 4.13 14.89 6.11
CA ASP A 168 4.44 16.01 5.23
C ASP A 168 5.88 16.53 5.47
N GLU A 169 6.37 16.48 6.71
CA GLU A 169 7.68 17.02 7.07
C GLU A 169 8.79 15.97 7.21
N TRP A 170 8.46 14.74 7.60
CA TRP A 170 9.48 13.70 7.82
C TRP A 170 9.99 13.08 6.53
N THR A 171 11.25 12.65 6.59
CA THR A 171 11.88 11.83 5.56
C THR A 171 11.30 10.42 5.54
N ALA A 172 11.48 9.70 4.43
CA ALA A 172 11.01 8.32 4.34
C ALA A 172 11.68 7.43 5.40
N GLU A 173 12.95 7.66 5.69
CA GLU A 173 13.73 6.99 6.73
C GLU A 173 13.12 7.23 8.13
N GLU A 174 12.84 8.48 8.50
CA GLU A 174 12.19 8.82 9.77
C GLU A 174 10.79 8.19 9.91
N ILE A 175 10.03 8.16 8.81
CA ILE A 175 8.71 7.52 8.76
C ILE A 175 8.83 6.01 9.01
N VAL A 176 9.68 5.30 8.26
CA VAL A 176 9.78 3.83 8.42
C VAL A 176 10.37 3.45 9.78
N ASP A 177 11.28 4.24 10.33
CA ASP A 177 11.83 4.03 11.67
C ASP A 177 10.74 4.20 12.75
N ALA A 178 9.91 5.24 12.64
CA ALA A 178 8.79 5.45 13.55
C ALA A 178 7.68 4.40 13.45
N LEU A 179 7.63 3.67 12.34
CA LEU A 179 6.71 2.56 12.09
C LEU A 179 7.37 1.19 12.34
N ASP A 180 8.52 1.18 13.02
CA ASP A 180 9.25 -0.04 13.42
C ASP A 180 9.61 -0.96 12.23
N ALA A 181 9.98 -0.37 11.08
CA ALA A 181 10.42 -1.16 9.92
C ALA A 181 11.68 -1.96 10.23
N ARG A 182 11.71 -3.20 9.72
CA ARG A 182 12.85 -4.10 9.81
C ARG A 182 13.51 -4.21 8.46
N TYR A 183 14.82 -3.99 8.43
CA TYR A 183 15.68 -4.25 7.27
C TYR A 183 17.11 -4.51 7.74
N ARG A 184 17.94 -5.06 6.85
CA ARG A 184 19.35 -5.31 7.15
C ARG A 184 20.26 -4.79 6.04
N LEU A 185 21.36 -4.18 6.46
CA LEU A 185 22.43 -3.70 5.59
C LEU A 185 23.65 -4.61 5.71
N GLY A 186 24.27 -4.93 4.57
CA GLY A 186 25.58 -5.57 4.52
C GLY A 186 26.71 -4.56 4.70
N GLU A 187 27.95 -5.07 4.74
CA GLU A 187 29.16 -4.26 5.00
C GLU A 187 29.39 -3.11 4.01
N ARG A 188 28.82 -3.20 2.80
CA ARG A 188 28.93 -2.17 1.75
C ARG A 188 27.64 -1.40 1.54
N GLY A 189 26.71 -1.47 2.51
CA GLY A 189 25.42 -0.79 2.44
C GLY A 189 24.41 -1.45 1.49
N GLN A 190 24.67 -2.68 1.03
CA GLN A 190 23.73 -3.44 0.20
C GLN A 190 22.59 -4.02 1.05
N PRO A 191 21.35 -4.12 0.52
CA PRO A 191 20.28 -4.84 1.21
C PRO A 191 20.64 -6.30 1.41
N LEU A 192 20.35 -6.82 2.61
CA LEU A 192 20.37 -8.25 2.89
C LEU A 192 18.94 -8.77 3.00
N PRO A 193 18.65 -9.99 2.49
CA PRO A 193 17.37 -10.63 2.69
C PRO A 193 17.00 -10.71 4.18
N ILE A 194 15.72 -10.56 4.49
CA ILE A 194 15.16 -10.78 5.83
C ILE A 194 14.00 -11.77 5.75
N ASP A 195 13.73 -12.41 6.88
CA ASP A 195 12.49 -13.16 7.04
C ASP A 195 11.34 -12.20 7.25
N VAL A 196 10.18 -12.59 6.73
CA VAL A 196 8.98 -11.78 6.81
C VAL A 196 8.33 -11.96 8.19
N GLU A 197 7.81 -10.88 8.76
CA GLU A 197 7.03 -10.95 10.00
C GLU A 197 5.81 -11.88 9.80
N PRO A 198 5.50 -12.76 10.77
CA PRO A 198 4.23 -13.46 10.78
C PRO A 198 3.06 -12.46 10.71
N TRP A 199 2.07 -12.78 9.89
CA TRP A 199 0.85 -11.99 9.84
C TRP A 199 0.02 -12.32 11.09
N PRO A 200 -0.43 -11.33 11.89
CA PRO A 200 -1.06 -11.62 13.18
C PRO A 200 -2.36 -12.43 13.08
N ALA A 201 -3.02 -12.46 11.92
CA ALA A 201 -4.19 -13.30 11.71
C ALA A 201 -3.85 -14.78 11.43
N ASP A 202 -2.58 -15.10 11.19
CA ASP A 202 -2.08 -16.47 11.00
C ASP A 202 -1.69 -17.10 12.35
N GLU A 203 -1.59 -16.32 13.43
CA GLU A 203 -1.40 -16.86 14.77
C GLU A 203 -2.69 -17.55 15.24
N PRO A 204 -2.63 -18.83 15.69
CA PRO A 204 -3.76 -19.44 16.34
C PRO A 204 -4.16 -18.55 17.52
N GLN A 205 -5.41 -18.08 17.56
CA GLN A 205 -5.95 -17.45 18.75
C GLN A 205 -5.80 -18.45 19.90
N GLU A 206 -4.77 -18.31 20.73
CA GLU A 206 -4.72 -19.02 21.99
C GLU A 206 -5.99 -18.62 22.73
N ALA A 207 -6.88 -19.61 22.87
CA ALA A 207 -8.16 -19.47 23.52
C ALA A 207 -7.92 -18.80 24.87
N THR A 208 -8.22 -17.51 24.95
CA THR A 208 -8.21 -16.76 26.20
C THR A 208 -9.40 -17.28 26.99
N ALA A 209 -9.18 -18.38 27.71
CA ALA A 209 -10.06 -18.84 28.75
C ALA A 209 -9.95 -17.82 29.89
N GLN A 210 -10.98 -16.99 30.03
CA GLN A 210 -11.34 -16.35 31.29
C GLN A 210 -12.83 -16.58 31.53
#